data_AF-A0A2G4STX2-F1
#
_entry.id   AF-A0A2G4STX2-F1
#
_cell.length_a   1.000
_cell.length_b   1.000
_cell.length_c   1.000
_cell.angle_alpha   90.00
_cell.angle_beta   90.00
_cell.angle_gamma   90.00
#
_symmetry.space_group_name_H-M   'P 1'
#
loop_
_entity.id
_entity.type
_entity.pdbx_description
1 polymer ?
#
loop_
_entity_poly.entity_id
_entity_poly.type
_entity_poly.pdbx_seq_one_letter_code
_entity_poly.pdbx_strand_id
1 'polypeptide(L)'
;MYSALNGIFFISKKNNKYGIDKEVYEQMINELETKFAPSFDEAQVDYFQIGHLRKVYKKAMKDTRLARKMAFDMAFDLTADSRKQLEAMMNEAVANMIRELESVCGSHHLEDKFRARFVTPLLSSFFKETKHFAYFGSDEEALGSKTRKGGLGRKSNGGYKVIYNDYEQQIIHVEVKGPKIVTEDHIYHPDFTKLCNLLKDEIDHLLSKDCPTEIPVFGMLIGGHKASVYAMDLVYTHTYRLFEIGEFLIPHSNLDLSRLDQCFNVLITLKELVDKSSKQCLEFLMKAATPGTPPARRQLYVKSFRSPQKKSE
;
A
#
# COMPACT_ATOMS: atom_id res chain seq x y z
N MET A 1 2.90 12.63 -27.04
CA MET A 1 2.86 11.15 -27.08
C MET A 1 3.46 10.66 -25.76
N TYR A 2 2.62 10.47 -24.73
CA TYR A 2 3.11 10.06 -23.41
C TYR A 2 3.21 8.54 -23.40
N SER A 3 4.43 8.04 -23.59
CA SER A 3 4.75 6.62 -23.49
C SER A 3 4.50 6.15 -22.05
N ALA A 4 3.77 5.03 -21.92
CA ALA A 4 3.70 4.27 -20.67
C ALA A 4 5.09 4.15 -20.04
N LEU A 5 5.20 4.32 -18.72
CA LEU A 5 6.47 4.18 -17.99
C LEU A 5 6.90 2.72 -18.06
N ASN A 6 7.67 2.34 -19.09
CA ASN A 6 8.09 0.94 -19.31
C ASN A 6 6.92 -0.06 -19.33
N GLY A 7 5.82 0.28 -20.00
CA GLY A 7 4.60 -0.56 -20.07
C GLY A 7 3.64 -0.41 -18.88
N ILE A 8 3.89 0.54 -17.98
CA ILE A 8 2.99 0.87 -16.86
C ILE A 8 2.01 1.97 -17.29
N PHE A 9 0.72 1.67 -17.17
CA PHE A 9 -0.39 2.59 -17.38
C PHE A 9 -0.91 3.07 -16.04
N PHE A 10 -0.70 4.36 -15.75
CA PHE A 10 -1.24 4.97 -14.53
C PHE A 10 -2.68 5.42 -14.75
N ILE A 11 -3.62 4.68 -14.17
CA ILE A 11 -5.05 4.92 -14.34
C ILE A 11 -5.55 5.71 -13.14
N SER A 12 -6.01 6.92 -13.42
CA SER A 12 -6.55 7.84 -12.42
C SER A 12 -7.84 8.49 -12.93
N LYS A 13 -8.81 8.65 -12.03
CA LYS A 13 -10.04 9.42 -12.27
C LYS A 13 -9.76 10.87 -12.70
N LYS A 14 -8.66 11.43 -12.20
CA LYS A 14 -8.34 12.85 -12.37
C LYS A 14 -7.82 13.15 -13.78
N ASN A 15 -7.27 12.18 -14.51
CA ASN A 15 -6.61 12.44 -15.79
C ASN A 15 -6.64 11.24 -16.76
N ASN A 16 -7.33 11.34 -17.91
CA ASN A 16 -7.14 10.43 -19.05
C ASN A 16 -5.98 10.94 -19.94
N LYS A 17 -4.74 10.54 -19.62
CA LYS A 17 -3.53 11.07 -20.27
C LYS A 17 -3.06 10.30 -21.52
N TYR A 18 -3.73 9.20 -21.86
CA TYR A 18 -3.20 8.24 -22.85
C TYR A 18 -3.95 8.23 -24.19
N GLY A 19 -4.87 9.18 -24.41
CA GLY A 19 -5.68 9.21 -25.64
C GLY A 19 -6.56 7.97 -25.80
N ILE A 20 -6.85 7.27 -24.70
CA ILE A 20 -7.78 6.15 -24.65
C ILE A 20 -9.18 6.74 -24.78
N ASP A 21 -10.04 6.06 -25.53
CA ASP A 21 -11.44 6.44 -25.65
C ASP A 21 -12.09 6.61 -24.26
N LYS A 22 -12.95 7.61 -24.11
CA LYS A 22 -13.52 7.98 -22.81
C LYS A 22 -14.32 6.83 -22.19
N GLU A 23 -15.15 6.14 -22.97
CA GLU A 23 -15.98 5.05 -22.47
C GLU A 23 -15.11 3.87 -22.05
N VAL A 24 -14.07 3.56 -22.83
CA VAL A 24 -13.10 2.51 -22.49
C VAL A 24 -12.33 2.86 -21.22
N TYR A 25 -11.91 4.12 -21.06
CA TYR A 25 -11.20 4.57 -19.87
C TYR A 25 -12.09 4.54 -18.62
N GLU A 26 -13.36 4.91 -18.74
CA GLU A 26 -14.35 4.80 -17.65
C GLU A 26 -14.62 3.33 -17.28
N GLN A 27 -14.72 2.43 -18.27
CA GLN A 27 -14.83 0.99 -17.99
C GLN A 27 -13.61 0.45 -17.25
N MET A 28 -12.39 0.85 -17.64
CA MET A 28 -11.16 0.47 -16.94
C MET A 28 -11.13 0.97 -15.50
N ILE A 29 -11.57 2.22 -15.27
CA ILE A 29 -11.72 2.77 -13.92
C ILE A 29 -12.72 1.92 -13.14
N ASN A 30 -13.93 1.70 -13.65
CA ASN A 30 -14.97 0.94 -12.96
C ASN A 30 -14.52 -0.49 -12.60
N GLU A 31 -13.77 -1.15 -13.50
CA GLU A 31 -13.20 -2.46 -13.22
C GLU A 31 -12.19 -2.40 -12.05
N LEU A 32 -11.29 -1.42 -12.06
CA LEU A 32 -10.28 -1.25 -11.02
C LEU A 32 -10.91 -0.84 -9.68
N GLU A 33 -11.89 0.03 -9.71
CA GLU A 33 -12.66 0.41 -8.52
C GLU A 33 -13.40 -0.79 -7.94
N THR A 34 -14.02 -1.62 -8.77
CA THR A 34 -14.68 -2.83 -8.29
C THR A 34 -13.65 -3.82 -7.73
N LYS A 35 -12.49 -3.95 -8.37
CA LYS A 35 -11.43 -4.88 -7.96
C LYS A 35 -10.76 -4.47 -6.64
N PHE A 36 -10.52 -3.17 -6.46
CA PHE A 36 -9.81 -2.59 -5.33
C PHE A 36 -10.73 -1.86 -4.35
N ALA A 37 -12.05 -2.02 -4.50
CA ALA A 37 -13.02 -1.49 -3.55
C ALA A 37 -12.80 -2.12 -2.17
N PRO A 38 -13.00 -1.35 -1.09
CA PRO A 38 -13.11 -1.92 0.24
C PRO A 38 -14.21 -2.98 0.25
N SER A 39 -13.96 -4.10 0.94
CA SER A 39 -14.97 -5.13 1.13
C SER A 39 -15.93 -4.82 2.29
N PHE A 40 -15.56 -3.84 3.12
CA PHE A 40 -16.41 -3.26 4.14
C PHE A 40 -17.31 -2.17 3.55
N ASP A 41 -18.55 -2.13 4.03
CA ASP A 41 -19.45 -1.00 3.81
C ASP A 41 -18.93 0.19 4.62
N GLU A 42 -18.73 1.36 4.00
CA GLU A 42 -18.32 2.59 4.71
C GLU A 42 -19.29 2.93 5.86
N ALA A 43 -20.55 2.51 5.78
CA ALA A 43 -21.52 2.66 6.86
C ALA A 43 -21.30 1.67 8.03
N GLN A 44 -20.51 0.60 7.84
CA GLN A 44 -20.14 -0.37 8.88
C GLN A 44 -18.89 -0.01 9.68
N VAL A 45 -18.07 0.94 9.21
CA VAL A 45 -17.15 1.70 10.09
C VAL A 45 -18.04 2.64 10.90
N ASP A 46 -18.65 2.05 11.92
CA ASP A 46 -19.79 2.61 12.65
C ASP A 46 -19.49 4.05 13.09
N TYR A 47 -20.52 4.91 13.02
CA TYR A 47 -20.49 6.24 13.63
C TYR A 47 -20.04 6.18 15.11
N PHE A 48 -20.26 5.02 15.75
CA PHE A 48 -19.80 4.71 17.10
C PHE A 48 -18.26 4.60 17.25
N GLN A 49 -17.57 3.93 16.32
CA GLN A 49 -16.10 3.78 16.34
C GLN A 49 -15.41 5.14 16.16
N ILE A 50 -15.89 5.94 15.21
CA ILE A 50 -15.42 7.32 15.00
C ILE A 50 -15.78 8.22 16.21
N GLY A 51 -16.95 8.00 16.84
CA GLY A 51 -17.37 8.75 18.02
C GLY A 51 -16.41 8.59 19.21
N HIS A 52 -15.89 7.38 19.43
CA HIS A 52 -14.89 7.11 20.48
C HIS A 52 -13.53 7.72 20.16
N LEU A 53 -13.06 7.55 18.93
CA LEU A 53 -11.81 8.16 18.48
C LEU A 53 -11.86 9.69 18.58
N ARG A 54 -12.99 10.32 18.23
CA ARG A 54 -13.19 11.77 18.42
C ARG A 54 -13.11 12.21 19.88
N LYS A 55 -13.53 11.37 20.84
CA LYS A 55 -13.33 11.66 22.28
C LYS A 55 -11.83 11.63 22.62
N VAL A 56 -11.10 10.64 22.11
CA VAL A 56 -9.63 10.55 22.27
C VAL A 56 -8.94 11.76 21.66
N TYR A 57 -9.30 12.19 20.44
CA TYR A 57 -8.73 13.37 19.78
C TYR A 57 -8.97 14.65 20.59
N LYS A 58 -10.22 14.89 21.00
CA LYS A 58 -10.57 16.04 21.84
C LYS A 58 -9.80 16.03 23.17
N LYS A 59 -9.54 14.85 23.72
CA LYS A 59 -8.76 14.71 24.94
C LYS A 59 -7.27 14.96 24.68
N ALA A 60 -6.73 14.49 23.56
CA ALA A 60 -5.32 14.69 23.18
C ALA A 60 -4.95 16.17 23.00
N MET A 61 -5.92 17.02 22.64
CA MET A 61 -5.73 18.48 22.61
C MET A 61 -5.50 19.10 23.99
N LYS A 62 -5.93 18.44 25.08
CA LYS A 62 -5.87 18.96 26.45
C LYS A 62 -4.89 18.21 27.35
N ASP A 63 -4.79 16.90 27.14
CA ASP A 63 -4.04 15.97 27.99
C ASP A 63 -3.69 14.73 27.17
N THR A 64 -2.50 14.75 26.57
CA THR A 64 -2.00 13.72 25.67
C THR A 64 -1.73 12.40 26.40
N ARG A 65 -1.26 12.44 27.65
CA ARG A 65 -0.99 11.24 28.45
C ARG A 65 -2.27 10.47 28.74
N LEU A 66 -3.34 11.17 29.13
CA LEU A 66 -4.64 10.55 29.38
C LEU A 66 -5.30 10.09 28.08
N ALA A 67 -5.21 10.86 26.99
CA ALA A 67 -5.72 10.44 25.69
C ALA A 67 -5.03 9.16 25.18
N ARG A 68 -3.70 9.08 25.34
CA ARG A 68 -2.92 7.90 24.99
C ARG A 68 -3.34 6.69 25.84
N LYS A 69 -3.53 6.88 27.14
CA LYS A 69 -4.05 5.81 28.02
C LYS A 69 -5.42 5.33 27.55
N MET A 70 -6.35 6.24 27.25
CA MET A 70 -7.67 5.89 26.73
C MET A 70 -7.59 5.07 25.44
N ALA A 71 -6.73 5.47 24.51
CA ALA A 71 -6.51 4.74 23.26
C ALA A 71 -5.92 3.34 23.53
N PHE A 72 -4.92 3.23 24.41
CA PHE A 72 -4.36 1.92 24.78
C PHE A 72 -5.37 1.02 25.46
N ASP A 73 -6.14 1.51 26.43
CA ASP A 73 -7.14 0.71 27.14
C ASP A 73 -8.18 0.12 26.18
N MET A 74 -8.47 0.82 25.07
CA MET A 74 -9.37 0.35 24.00
C MET A 74 -8.69 -0.58 22.98
N ALA A 75 -7.36 -0.55 22.85
CA ALA A 75 -6.62 -1.37 21.89
C ALA A 75 -6.46 -2.85 22.31
N PHE A 76 -6.69 -3.19 23.58
CA PHE A 76 -6.44 -4.54 24.10
C PHE A 76 -7.62 -5.53 23.94
N ASP A 77 -8.76 -5.12 23.38
CA ASP A 77 -9.93 -6.02 23.17
C ASP A 77 -9.82 -6.83 21.87
N LEU A 78 -8.84 -7.74 21.79
CA LEU A 78 -8.66 -8.64 20.65
C LEU A 78 -9.58 -9.86 20.78
N THR A 79 -10.80 -9.75 20.25
CA THR A 79 -11.75 -10.87 20.15
C THR A 79 -11.81 -11.44 18.73
N ALA A 80 -12.52 -12.54 18.51
CA ALA A 80 -12.77 -13.09 17.17
C ALA A 80 -13.69 -12.20 16.31
N ASP A 81 -14.28 -11.14 16.89
CA ASP A 81 -15.09 -10.17 16.17
C ASP A 81 -14.19 -9.24 15.35
N SER A 82 -14.34 -9.31 14.02
CA SER A 82 -13.56 -8.50 13.07
C SER A 82 -13.72 -7.00 13.31
N ARG A 83 -14.87 -6.54 13.82
CA ARG A 83 -15.09 -5.12 14.12
C ARG A 83 -14.28 -4.66 15.32
N LYS A 84 -14.18 -5.49 16.35
CA LYS A 84 -13.37 -5.20 17.54
C LYS A 84 -11.88 -5.22 17.22
N GLN A 85 -11.44 -6.13 16.34
CA GLN A 85 -10.06 -6.13 15.86
C GLN A 85 -9.72 -4.84 15.10
N LEU A 86 -10.63 -4.38 14.23
CA LEU A 86 -10.48 -3.13 13.50
C LEU A 86 -10.37 -1.92 14.45
N GLU A 87 -11.27 -1.85 15.42
CA GLU A 87 -11.26 -0.79 16.46
C GLU A 87 -9.97 -0.83 17.27
N ALA A 88 -9.48 -2.02 17.64
CA ALA A 88 -8.22 -2.19 18.35
C ALA A 88 -7.02 -1.67 17.53
N MET A 89 -6.97 -1.98 16.24
CA MET A 89 -5.91 -1.50 15.33
C MET A 89 -5.92 0.03 15.18
N MET A 90 -7.10 0.62 15.02
CA MET A 90 -7.25 2.08 14.94
C MET A 90 -6.82 2.76 16.24
N ASN A 91 -7.23 2.22 17.38
CA ASN A 91 -6.85 2.75 18.69
C ASN A 91 -5.34 2.61 18.96
N GLU A 92 -4.73 1.50 18.58
CA GLU A 92 -3.27 1.32 18.64
C GLU A 92 -2.54 2.35 17.77
N ALA A 93 -3.03 2.59 16.55
CA ALA A 93 -2.47 3.61 15.67
C ALA A 93 -2.59 5.02 16.29
N VAL A 94 -3.73 5.37 16.87
CA VAL A 94 -3.90 6.65 17.59
C VAL A 94 -2.94 6.75 18.76
N ALA A 95 -2.82 5.70 19.58
CA ALA A 95 -1.94 5.69 20.75
C ALA A 95 -0.47 5.88 20.35
N ASN A 96 -0.04 5.17 19.31
CA ASN A 96 1.30 5.31 18.71
C ASN A 96 1.51 6.73 18.20
N MET A 97 0.59 7.29 17.43
CA MET A 97 0.73 8.65 16.90
C MET A 97 0.79 9.72 18.01
N ILE A 98 -0.04 9.61 19.05
CA ILE A 98 0.02 10.53 20.20
C ILE A 98 1.40 10.46 20.87
N ARG A 99 1.93 9.26 21.12
CA ARG A 99 3.27 9.08 21.70
C ARG A 99 4.36 9.77 20.88
N GLU A 100 4.30 9.63 19.57
CA GLU A 100 5.32 10.18 18.67
C GLU A 100 5.17 11.69 18.46
N LEU A 101 3.98 12.26 18.67
CA LEU A 101 3.76 13.70 18.69
C LEU A 101 4.22 14.34 20.01
N GLU A 102 4.16 13.62 21.14
CA GLU A 102 4.67 14.08 22.45
C GLU A 102 6.20 14.19 22.51
N SER A 103 6.94 13.40 21.71
CA SER A 103 8.41 13.35 21.73
C SER A 103 9.05 14.58 21.04
N VAL A 104 8.81 15.80 21.54
CA VAL A 104 9.43 17.02 21.02
C VAL A 104 10.91 17.03 21.39
N CYS A 105 11.79 16.64 20.48
CA CYS A 105 13.18 17.11 20.42
C CYS A 105 13.89 16.63 19.15
N GLY A 106 14.25 17.57 18.26
CA GLY A 106 15.25 17.36 17.21
C GLY A 106 14.74 17.58 15.79
N SER A 107 15.63 18.12 14.95
CA SER A 107 15.38 18.50 13.56
C SER A 107 14.68 17.39 12.75
N HIS A 108 13.47 17.69 12.28
CA HIS A 108 12.60 16.84 11.46
C HIS A 108 13.10 16.64 10.02
N HIS A 109 14.41 16.63 9.79
CA HIS A 109 15.00 16.85 8.46
C HIS A 109 15.68 15.62 7.85
N LEU A 110 15.72 14.48 8.55
CA LEU A 110 16.25 13.23 8.01
C LEU A 110 15.10 12.27 7.71
N GLU A 111 15.05 11.76 6.47
CA GLU A 111 13.98 10.88 5.98
C GLU A 111 13.82 9.63 6.85
N ASP A 112 14.93 9.03 7.29
CA ASP A 112 14.92 7.87 8.18
C ASP A 112 14.28 8.16 9.54
N LYS A 113 14.55 9.35 10.11
CA LYS A 113 13.94 9.79 11.37
C LYS A 113 12.45 10.03 11.20
N PHE A 114 12.05 10.62 10.07
CA PHE A 114 10.64 10.83 9.76
C PHE A 114 9.90 9.49 9.60
N ARG A 115 10.47 8.56 8.83
CA ARG A 115 9.93 7.21 8.65
C ARG A 115 9.77 6.50 10.00
N ALA A 116 10.85 6.38 10.77
CA ALA A 116 10.85 5.65 12.03
C ALA A 116 9.86 6.24 13.06
N ARG A 117 9.67 7.55 13.03
CA ARG A 117 8.81 8.26 13.99
C ARG A 117 7.34 8.30 13.60
N PHE A 118 7.00 8.50 12.33
CA PHE A 118 5.61 8.75 11.94
C PHE A 118 5.04 7.67 11.04
N VAL A 119 5.85 7.14 10.12
CA VAL A 119 5.38 6.14 9.15
C VAL A 119 5.32 4.76 9.79
N THR A 120 6.43 4.29 10.35
CA THR A 120 6.52 2.94 10.93
C THR A 120 5.47 2.72 12.04
N PRO A 121 5.27 3.63 13.02
CA PRO A 121 4.31 3.41 14.10
C PRO A 121 2.84 3.41 13.63
N LEU A 122 2.55 4.17 12.58
CA LEU A 122 1.22 4.16 11.95
C LEU A 122 0.99 2.83 11.24
N LEU A 123 1.91 2.41 10.37
CA LEU A 123 1.76 1.20 9.56
C LEU A 123 1.84 -0.09 10.40
N SER A 124 2.65 -0.14 11.45
CA SER A 124 2.80 -1.33 12.30
C SER A 124 1.50 -1.76 12.99
N SER A 125 0.58 -0.82 13.21
CA SER A 125 -0.74 -1.09 13.79
C SER A 125 -1.64 -1.88 12.82
N PHE A 126 -1.43 -1.68 11.51
CA PHE A 126 -2.16 -2.38 10.45
C PHE A 126 -1.44 -3.63 9.97
N PHE A 127 -0.11 -3.57 9.84
CA PHE A 127 0.72 -4.60 9.21
C PHE A 127 1.62 -5.25 10.26
N LYS A 128 1.00 -6.01 11.18
CA LYS A 128 1.73 -6.71 12.25
C LYS A 128 2.53 -7.88 11.68
N GLU A 129 3.75 -8.03 12.19
CA GLU A 129 4.58 -9.18 11.82
C GLU A 129 3.97 -10.47 12.36
N THR A 130 4.03 -11.50 11.52
CA THR A 130 3.61 -12.86 11.85
C THR A 130 4.67 -13.82 11.33
N LYS A 131 4.50 -15.11 11.62
CA LYS A 131 5.38 -16.15 11.05
C LYS A 131 5.45 -16.17 9.51
N HIS A 132 4.50 -15.54 8.81
CA HIS A 132 4.43 -15.55 7.34
C HIS A 132 4.40 -14.16 6.71
N PHE A 133 4.50 -13.10 7.52
CA PHE A 133 4.41 -11.73 7.04
C PHE A 133 5.34 -10.87 7.87
N ALA A 134 6.30 -10.21 7.24
CA ALA A 134 7.36 -9.49 7.94
C ALA A 134 7.64 -8.14 7.28
N TYR A 135 8.19 -7.23 8.07
CA TYR A 135 8.73 -5.97 7.58
C TYR A 135 10.11 -6.21 6.95
N PHE A 136 10.45 -5.42 5.93
CA PHE A 136 11.83 -5.32 5.42
C PHE A 136 12.29 -3.86 5.41
N GLY A 137 13.55 -3.64 5.80
CA GLY A 137 14.14 -2.32 5.96
C GLY A 137 14.71 -1.72 4.66
N SER A 138 15.26 -0.52 4.77
CA SER A 138 15.94 0.16 3.63
C SER A 138 17.29 -0.46 3.25
N ASP A 139 17.82 -1.36 4.07
CA ASP A 139 19.09 -2.04 3.81
C ASP A 139 18.92 -3.23 2.86
N GLU A 140 17.70 -3.76 2.75
CA GLU A 140 17.35 -4.87 1.87
C GLU A 140 17.07 -4.38 0.44
N GLU A 141 17.63 -5.11 -0.55
CA GLU A 141 17.28 -4.87 -1.95
C GLU A 141 15.87 -5.35 -2.25
N ALA A 142 15.19 -4.65 -3.16
CA ALA A 142 13.91 -5.12 -3.65
C ALA A 142 14.12 -6.42 -4.44
N LEU A 143 13.40 -7.49 -4.10
CA LEU A 143 13.64 -8.84 -4.61
C LEU A 143 13.54 -8.88 -6.12
N GLY A 144 12.46 -8.35 -6.69
CA GLY A 144 12.28 -8.30 -8.13
C GLY A 144 13.30 -7.41 -8.83
N SER A 145 13.68 -6.29 -8.21
CA SER A 145 14.72 -5.44 -8.79
C SER A 145 16.08 -6.15 -8.81
N LYS A 146 16.40 -6.93 -7.76
CA LYS A 146 17.62 -7.74 -7.66
C LYS A 146 17.61 -8.87 -8.68
N THR A 147 16.50 -9.59 -8.82
CA THR A 147 16.33 -10.65 -9.83
C THR A 147 16.61 -10.12 -11.24
N ARG A 148 16.09 -8.92 -11.56
CA ARG A 148 16.29 -8.33 -12.89
C ARG A 148 17.71 -7.77 -13.10
N LYS A 149 18.30 -7.14 -12.09
CA LYS A 149 19.51 -6.30 -12.25
C LYS A 149 20.77 -6.86 -11.57
N GLY A 150 20.68 -7.98 -10.88
CA GLY A 150 21.78 -8.51 -10.06
C GLY A 150 22.22 -7.48 -9.01
N GLY A 151 23.53 -7.26 -8.88
CA GLY A 151 24.12 -6.33 -7.91
C GLY A 151 23.84 -4.84 -8.15
N LEU A 152 23.06 -4.49 -9.18
CA LEU A 152 22.55 -3.14 -9.43
C LEU A 152 21.06 -3.01 -9.04
N GLY A 153 20.60 -3.89 -8.13
CA GLY A 153 19.26 -3.86 -7.56
C GLY A 153 18.96 -2.54 -6.87
N ARG A 154 17.70 -2.11 -6.94
CA ARG A 154 17.22 -0.93 -6.21
C ARG A 154 16.74 -1.33 -4.83
N LYS A 155 16.83 -0.40 -3.88
CA LYS A 155 16.29 -0.54 -2.53
C LYS A 155 15.05 0.31 -2.35
N SER A 156 14.09 -0.21 -1.61
CA SER A 156 12.94 0.55 -1.09
C SER A 156 13.36 1.33 0.15
N ASN A 157 12.59 2.33 0.61
CA ASN A 157 12.76 2.83 1.98
C ASN A 157 12.18 1.87 3.04
N GLY A 158 11.57 0.78 2.60
CA GLY A 158 11.08 -0.32 3.43
C GLY A 158 9.83 -0.93 2.82
N GLY A 159 9.19 -1.84 3.54
CA GLY A 159 7.96 -2.45 3.07
C GLY A 159 7.61 -3.72 3.83
N TYR A 160 6.75 -4.52 3.22
CA TYR A 160 6.29 -5.78 3.80
C TYR A 160 6.39 -6.92 2.80
N LYS A 161 6.77 -8.09 3.32
CA LYS A 161 6.98 -9.31 2.54
C LYS A 161 6.28 -10.51 3.17
N VAL A 162 5.87 -11.44 2.33
CA VAL A 162 5.40 -12.77 2.72
C VAL A 162 6.59 -13.71 2.76
N ILE A 163 6.65 -14.53 3.81
CA ILE A 163 7.76 -15.48 4.05
C ILE A 163 7.20 -16.88 4.28
N TYR A 164 7.76 -17.85 3.60
CA TYR A 164 7.49 -19.27 3.84
C TYR A 164 8.74 -20.11 3.56
N ASN A 165 9.32 -20.73 4.60
CA ASN A 165 10.62 -21.40 4.54
C ASN A 165 11.68 -20.44 3.94
N ASP A 166 12.41 -20.88 2.91
CA ASP A 166 13.42 -20.07 2.20
C ASP A 166 12.81 -19.18 1.10
N TYR A 167 11.48 -19.17 0.96
CA TYR A 167 10.80 -18.36 -0.05
C TYR A 167 10.30 -17.05 0.55
N GLU A 168 10.67 -15.96 -0.14
CA GLU A 168 10.19 -14.62 0.19
C GLU A 168 9.56 -13.96 -1.05
N GLN A 169 8.55 -13.12 -0.79
CA GLN A 169 7.95 -12.25 -1.79
C GLN A 169 7.60 -10.90 -1.17
N GLN A 170 8.15 -9.82 -1.70
CA GLN A 170 7.79 -8.46 -1.28
C GLN A 170 6.44 -8.09 -1.92
N ILE A 171 5.51 -7.61 -1.09
CA ILE A 171 4.13 -7.28 -1.50
C ILE A 171 3.84 -5.79 -1.36
N ILE A 172 4.46 -5.12 -0.39
CA ILE A 172 4.34 -3.67 -0.20
C ILE A 172 5.71 -3.02 -0.30
N HIS A 173 5.83 -1.96 -1.09
CA HIS A 173 6.98 -1.06 -1.11
C HIS A 173 6.60 0.32 -0.61
N VAL A 174 7.40 0.88 0.29
CA VAL A 174 7.22 2.24 0.83
C VAL A 174 8.41 3.10 0.44
N GLU A 175 8.12 4.22 -0.23
CA GLU A 175 9.10 5.27 -0.52
C GLU A 175 8.77 6.50 0.32
N VAL A 176 9.75 6.98 1.09
CA VAL A 176 9.57 8.10 2.02
C VAL A 176 10.48 9.24 1.63
N LYS A 177 9.92 10.44 1.59
CA LYS A 177 10.63 11.68 1.33
C LYS A 177 10.37 12.69 2.43
N GLY A 178 11.40 13.47 2.76
CA GLY A 178 11.29 14.52 3.75
C GLY A 178 10.27 15.60 3.34
N PRO A 179 9.73 16.36 4.31
CA PRO A 179 8.66 17.34 4.07
C PRO A 179 9.04 18.51 3.13
N LYS A 180 10.32 18.67 2.78
CA LYS A 180 10.81 19.75 1.90
C LYS A 180 10.66 19.47 0.39
N ILE A 181 10.29 18.25 -0.01
CA ILE A 181 10.38 17.78 -1.41
C ILE A 181 9.00 17.74 -2.11
N VAL A 182 7.90 17.93 -1.38
CA VAL A 182 6.57 17.40 -1.74
C VAL A 182 5.65 18.43 -2.38
N THR A 183 6.21 19.48 -2.98
CA THR A 183 5.42 20.54 -3.63
C THR A 183 5.30 20.35 -5.14
N GLU A 184 6.08 19.46 -5.75
CA GLU A 184 6.00 19.17 -7.19
C GLU A 184 4.99 18.05 -7.48
N ASP A 185 4.33 18.14 -8.63
CA ASP A 185 3.32 17.22 -9.14
C ASP A 185 3.79 15.75 -8.98
N HIS A 186 3.21 15.05 -7.99
CA HIS A 186 3.78 13.83 -7.42
C HIS A 186 4.04 12.72 -8.43
N ILE A 187 3.29 12.70 -9.53
CA ILE A 187 3.42 11.72 -10.62
C ILE A 187 4.67 11.93 -11.48
N TYR A 188 5.26 13.13 -11.46
CA TYR A 188 6.51 13.45 -12.15
C TYR A 188 7.73 13.36 -11.23
N HIS A 189 7.51 13.05 -9.95
CA HIS A 189 8.60 12.89 -9.00
C HIS A 189 9.45 11.65 -9.35
N PRO A 190 10.79 11.73 -9.32
CA PRO A 190 11.66 10.59 -9.57
C PRO A 190 11.35 9.37 -8.68
N ASP A 191 10.91 9.59 -7.44
CA ASP A 191 10.54 8.49 -6.53
C ASP A 191 9.22 7.83 -6.88
N PHE A 192 8.27 8.56 -7.48
CA PHE A 192 7.08 7.90 -8.03
C PHE A 192 7.50 6.95 -9.15
N THR A 193 8.38 7.41 -10.05
CA THR A 193 8.93 6.55 -11.11
C THR A 193 9.73 5.38 -10.54
N LYS A 194 10.50 5.59 -9.47
CA LYS A 194 11.22 4.53 -8.75
C LYS A 194 10.24 3.50 -8.20
N LEU A 195 9.22 3.94 -7.44
CA LEU A 195 8.19 3.08 -6.86
C LEU A 195 7.48 2.26 -7.94
N CYS A 196 7.04 2.89 -9.02
CA CYS A 196 6.40 2.21 -10.16
C CYS A 196 7.28 1.09 -10.72
N ASN A 197 8.58 1.35 -10.91
CA ASN A 197 9.50 0.34 -11.39
C ASN A 197 9.74 -0.78 -10.36
N LEU A 198 9.75 -0.48 -9.05
CA LEU A 198 9.84 -1.52 -8.02
C LEU A 198 8.62 -2.46 -8.07
N LEU A 199 7.41 -1.91 -8.15
CA LEU A 199 6.17 -2.69 -8.25
C LEU A 199 6.15 -3.57 -9.50
N LYS A 200 6.54 -3.00 -10.65
CA LYS A 200 6.67 -3.75 -11.90
C LYS A 200 7.64 -4.92 -11.75
N ASP A 201 8.79 -4.68 -11.13
CA ASP A 201 9.82 -5.69 -10.93
C ASP A 201 9.36 -6.82 -10.02
N GLU A 202 8.55 -6.53 -8.98
CA GLU A 202 7.97 -7.57 -8.13
C GLU A 202 6.93 -8.42 -8.86
N ILE A 203 6.11 -7.82 -9.74
CA ILE A 203 5.22 -8.59 -10.60
C ILE A 203 6.05 -9.49 -11.53
N ASP A 204 7.10 -8.97 -12.15
CA ASP A 204 7.98 -9.77 -13.01
C ASP A 204 8.66 -10.91 -12.25
N HIS A 205 9.03 -10.68 -10.98
CA HIS A 205 9.57 -11.71 -10.09
C HIS A 205 8.55 -12.80 -9.77
N LEU A 206 7.32 -12.41 -9.45
CA LEU A 206 6.20 -13.34 -9.26
C LEU A 206 6.01 -14.22 -10.50
N LEU A 207 6.01 -13.62 -11.69
CA LEU A 207 5.88 -14.35 -12.95
C LEU A 207 7.06 -15.30 -13.21
N SER A 208 8.29 -14.87 -12.88
CA SER A 208 9.48 -15.72 -13.05
C SER A 208 9.46 -16.98 -12.18
N LYS A 209 8.62 -16.99 -11.15
CA LYS A 209 8.38 -18.13 -10.25
C LYS A 209 7.16 -18.96 -10.67
N ASP A 210 6.51 -18.68 -11.79
CA ASP A 210 5.22 -19.27 -12.19
C ASP A 210 4.04 -18.94 -11.24
N CYS A 211 4.11 -17.81 -10.53
CA CYS A 211 3.04 -17.34 -9.66
C CYS A 211 1.85 -16.76 -10.48
N PRO A 212 0.59 -16.86 -10.02
CA PRO A 212 -0.55 -16.32 -10.75
C PRO A 212 -0.43 -14.81 -11.02
N THR A 213 -0.79 -14.39 -12.24
CA THR A 213 -0.86 -12.98 -12.69
C THR A 213 -1.85 -12.12 -11.91
N GLU A 214 -2.71 -12.74 -11.10
CA GLU A 214 -3.80 -12.09 -10.39
C GLU A 214 -3.37 -11.41 -9.09
N ILE A 215 -2.18 -11.72 -8.55
CA ILE A 215 -1.71 -11.17 -7.28
C ILE A 215 -1.21 -9.74 -7.49
N PRO A 216 -1.93 -8.71 -6.97
CA PRO A 216 -1.44 -7.34 -7.03
C PRO A 216 -0.35 -7.10 -5.99
N VAL A 217 0.53 -6.16 -6.30
CA VAL A 217 1.52 -5.59 -5.37
C VAL A 217 1.18 -4.14 -5.08
N PHE A 218 1.64 -3.62 -3.95
CA PHE A 218 1.21 -2.32 -3.45
C PHE A 218 2.40 -1.39 -3.23
N GLY A 219 2.19 -0.11 -3.52
CA GLY A 219 3.16 0.95 -3.29
C GLY A 219 2.59 2.05 -2.41
N MET A 220 3.40 2.59 -1.52
CA MET A 220 3.06 3.79 -0.77
C MET A 220 4.15 4.84 -0.99
N LEU A 221 3.77 5.97 -1.57
CA LEU A 221 4.65 7.13 -1.70
C LEU A 221 4.29 8.14 -0.61
N ILE A 222 5.22 8.40 0.29
CA ILE A 222 5.05 9.33 1.39
C ILE A 222 5.96 10.52 1.16
N GLY A 223 5.37 11.63 0.78
CA GLY A 223 6.04 12.91 0.77
C GLY A 223 5.69 13.69 2.02
N GLY A 224 6.64 13.86 2.94
CA GLY A 224 6.39 14.58 4.18
C GLY A 224 5.19 13.97 4.90
N HIS A 225 4.18 14.79 5.19
CA HIS A 225 2.95 14.33 5.86
C HIS A 225 1.85 13.86 4.90
N LYS A 226 2.09 13.79 3.59
CA LYS A 226 1.12 13.28 2.61
C LYS A 226 1.52 11.90 2.13
N ALA A 227 0.60 10.95 2.20
CA ALA A 227 0.78 9.59 1.69
C ALA A 227 -0.19 9.33 0.53
N SER A 228 0.30 8.67 -0.51
CA SER A 228 -0.49 8.20 -1.64
C SER A 228 -0.24 6.69 -1.80
N VAL A 229 -1.33 5.92 -1.87
CA VAL A 229 -1.33 4.46 -1.89
C VAL A 229 -1.74 3.98 -3.26
N TYR A 230 -0.99 3.04 -3.81
CA TYR A 230 -1.17 2.51 -5.15
C TYR A 230 -1.23 0.98 -5.14
N ALA A 231 -2.03 0.41 -6.03
CA ALA A 231 -2.00 -0.99 -6.39
C ALA A 231 -1.51 -1.14 -7.82
N MET A 232 -0.69 -2.16 -8.07
CA MET A 232 -0.30 -2.56 -9.42
C MET A 232 -0.73 -4.00 -9.68
N ASP A 233 -1.35 -4.22 -10.83
CA ASP A 233 -1.65 -5.56 -11.35
C ASP A 233 -1.20 -5.73 -12.81
N LEU A 234 -1.21 -6.99 -13.26
CA LEU A 234 -0.96 -7.35 -14.65
C LEU A 234 -2.13 -8.17 -15.20
N VAL A 235 -3.06 -7.48 -15.88
CA VAL A 235 -4.28 -8.10 -16.47
C VAL A 235 -4.26 -8.14 -18.00
N TYR A 236 -3.31 -7.44 -18.63
CA TYR A 236 -3.09 -7.40 -20.08
C TYR A 236 -1.62 -7.77 -20.38
N THR A 237 -1.34 -8.45 -21.51
CA THR A 237 0.03 -8.92 -21.79
C THR A 237 0.97 -7.72 -21.81
N HIS A 238 2.02 -7.76 -20.99
CA HIS A 238 3.04 -6.71 -20.87
C HIS A 238 2.51 -5.31 -20.51
N THR A 239 1.29 -5.21 -19.97
CA THR A 239 0.63 -3.93 -19.69
C THR A 239 0.19 -3.92 -18.23
N TYR A 240 0.99 -3.24 -17.40
CA TYR A 240 0.77 -3.13 -15.97
C TYR A 240 -0.18 -1.98 -15.69
N ARG A 241 -1.19 -2.21 -14.87
CA ARG A 241 -2.14 -1.16 -14.47
C ARG A 241 -1.76 -0.70 -13.08
N LEU A 242 -1.41 0.57 -12.97
CA LEU A 242 -1.19 1.22 -11.69
C LEU A 242 -2.42 2.05 -11.35
N PHE A 243 -3.01 1.79 -10.19
CA PHE A 243 -4.22 2.44 -9.71
C PHE A 243 -3.99 3.10 -8.36
N GLU A 244 -4.46 4.33 -8.17
CA GLU A 244 -4.42 5.04 -6.89
C GLU A 244 -5.58 4.57 -6.01
N ILE A 245 -5.28 3.85 -4.93
CA ILE A 245 -6.27 3.40 -3.94
C ILE A 245 -6.79 4.61 -3.15
N GLY A 246 -5.90 5.52 -2.80
CA GLY A 246 -6.28 6.73 -2.07
C GLY A 246 -5.09 7.53 -1.56
N GLU A 247 -5.40 8.67 -0.97
CA GLU A 247 -4.44 9.58 -0.35
C GLU A 247 -4.89 9.91 1.07
N PHE A 248 -3.94 10.13 1.98
CA PHE A 248 -4.23 10.59 3.33
C PHE A 248 -3.11 11.47 3.89
N LEU A 249 -3.41 12.14 4.99
CA LEU A 249 -2.47 13.01 5.70
C LEU A 249 -2.08 12.37 7.04
N ILE A 250 -0.77 12.25 7.26
CA ILE A 250 -0.18 11.81 8.52
C ILE A 250 -0.19 13.01 9.48
N PRO A 251 -0.76 12.90 10.69
CA PRO A 251 -0.81 13.99 11.65
C PRO A 251 0.58 14.58 11.92
N HIS A 252 0.69 15.91 11.87
CA HIS A 252 1.92 16.64 12.20
C HIS A 252 1.88 17.25 13.61
N SER A 253 0.67 17.38 14.18
CA SER A 253 0.44 17.87 15.52
C SER A 253 -0.79 17.20 16.13
N ASN A 254 -1.01 17.40 17.43
CA ASN A 254 -2.22 16.92 18.10
C ASN A 254 -3.50 17.53 17.53
N LEU A 255 -3.43 18.70 16.87
CA LEU A 255 -4.58 19.32 16.22
C LEU A 255 -5.03 18.53 14.98
N ASP A 256 -4.11 17.79 14.36
CA ASP A 256 -4.36 17.04 13.12
C ASP A 256 -4.74 15.59 13.36
N LEU A 257 -4.89 15.16 14.62
CA LEU A 257 -5.28 13.78 14.93
C LEU A 257 -6.61 13.38 14.30
N SER A 258 -7.53 14.33 14.12
CA SER A 258 -8.80 14.10 13.40
C SER A 258 -8.63 13.69 11.93
N ARG A 259 -7.47 13.96 11.32
CA ARG A 259 -7.16 13.50 9.95
C ARG A 259 -6.95 11.98 9.86
N LEU A 260 -6.77 11.31 11.00
CA LEU A 260 -6.67 9.86 11.05
C LEU A 260 -7.94 9.16 10.56
N ASP A 261 -9.11 9.80 10.65
CA ASP A 261 -10.36 9.25 10.10
C ASP A 261 -10.20 8.90 8.61
N GLN A 262 -9.64 9.80 7.80
CA GLN A 262 -9.38 9.55 6.37
C GLN A 262 -8.24 8.56 6.15
N CYS A 263 -7.22 8.61 7.00
CA CYS A 263 -6.10 7.67 6.96
C CYS A 263 -6.55 6.23 7.15
N PHE A 264 -7.45 5.99 8.11
CA PHE A 264 -7.96 4.66 8.41
C PHE A 264 -8.75 4.07 7.25
N ASN A 265 -9.61 4.82 6.58
CA ASN A 265 -10.33 4.30 5.40
C ASN A 265 -9.36 3.73 4.34
N VAL A 266 -8.27 4.45 4.04
CA VAL A 266 -7.27 4.01 3.07
C VAL A 266 -6.45 2.82 3.60
N LEU A 267 -6.01 2.86 4.87
CA LEU A 267 -5.18 1.79 5.45
C LEU A 267 -5.96 0.50 5.70
N ILE A 268 -7.24 0.56 6.04
CA ILE A 268 -8.12 -0.60 6.17
C ILE A 268 -8.31 -1.25 4.80
N THR A 269 -8.63 -0.45 3.77
CA THR A 269 -8.73 -0.95 2.39
C THR A 269 -7.43 -1.61 1.95
N LEU A 270 -6.29 -0.96 2.17
CA LEU A 270 -4.99 -1.53 1.86
C LEU A 270 -4.73 -2.83 2.63
N LYS A 271 -5.08 -2.89 3.91
CA LYS A 271 -4.92 -4.09 4.74
C LYS A 271 -5.70 -5.28 4.19
N GLU A 272 -6.96 -5.10 3.83
CA GLU A 272 -7.79 -6.17 3.25
C GLU A 272 -7.20 -6.68 1.93
N LEU A 273 -6.77 -5.77 1.06
CA LEU A 273 -6.16 -6.10 -0.22
C LEU A 273 -4.83 -6.84 -0.03
N VAL A 274 -3.99 -6.37 0.91
CA VAL A 274 -2.72 -7.00 1.26
C VAL A 274 -2.93 -8.38 1.87
N ASP A 275 -3.91 -8.56 2.76
CA ASP A 275 -4.21 -9.86 3.36
C ASP A 275 -4.62 -10.87 2.29
N LYS A 276 -5.45 -10.44 1.34
CA LYS A 276 -5.86 -11.26 0.20
C LYS A 276 -4.67 -11.64 -0.67
N SER A 277 -3.84 -10.67 -1.08
CA SER A 277 -2.61 -10.93 -1.86
C SER A 277 -1.65 -11.82 -1.10
N SER A 278 -1.47 -11.60 0.20
CA SER A 278 -0.55 -12.35 1.05
C SER A 278 -0.99 -13.79 1.21
N LYS A 279 -2.29 -14.02 1.39
CA LYS A 279 -2.87 -15.37 1.42
C LYS A 279 -2.67 -16.10 0.09
N GLN A 280 -2.96 -15.44 -1.04
CA GLN A 280 -2.74 -16.02 -2.36
C GLN A 280 -1.26 -16.35 -2.61
N CYS A 281 -0.36 -15.45 -2.20
CA CYS A 281 1.08 -15.65 -2.29
C CYS A 281 1.53 -16.82 -1.41
N LEU A 282 1.07 -16.89 -0.16
CA LEU A 282 1.40 -17.97 0.76
C LEU A 282 0.90 -19.33 0.24
N GLU A 283 -0.34 -19.42 -0.22
CA GLU A 283 -0.90 -20.63 -0.84
C GLU A 283 -0.07 -21.09 -2.04
N PHE A 284 0.42 -20.14 -2.83
CA PHE A 284 1.31 -20.41 -3.95
C PHE A 284 2.68 -20.93 -3.48
N LEU A 285 3.33 -20.24 -2.54
CA LEU A 285 4.64 -20.61 -2.00
C LEU A 285 4.62 -22.00 -1.34
N MET A 286 3.53 -22.32 -0.63
CA MET A 286 3.32 -23.64 -0.03
C MET A 286 3.21 -24.74 -1.09
N LYS A 287 2.49 -24.50 -2.19
CA LYS A 287 2.37 -25.46 -3.30
C LYS A 287 3.70 -25.67 -4.02
N ALA A 288 4.43 -24.59 -4.32
CA ALA A 288 5.72 -24.65 -5.00
C ALA A 288 6.78 -25.44 -4.20
N ALA A 289 6.71 -25.42 -2.87
CA ALA A 289 7.59 -26.19 -1.99
C ALA A 289 7.32 -27.71 -1.98
N THR A 290 6.26 -28.19 -2.64
CA THR A 290 5.88 -29.62 -2.66
C THR A 290 6.57 -30.35 -3.82
N PRO A 291 7.43 -31.36 -3.56
CA PRO A 291 8.12 -32.10 -4.63
C PRO A 291 7.14 -32.81 -5.56
N GLY A 292 7.35 -32.69 -6.88
CA GLY A 292 6.59 -33.43 -7.90
C GLY A 292 5.42 -32.67 -8.54
N THR A 293 5.20 -31.40 -8.19
CA THR A 293 4.22 -30.55 -8.89
C THR A 293 4.85 -30.03 -10.19
N PRO A 294 4.35 -30.40 -11.39
CA PRO A 294 4.85 -29.81 -12.63
C PRO A 294 4.56 -28.31 -12.63
N PRO A 295 5.48 -27.44 -13.12
CA PRO A 295 5.14 -26.05 -13.33
C PRO A 295 3.94 -26.00 -14.27
N ALA A 296 2.87 -25.32 -13.83
CA ALA A 296 1.69 -25.17 -14.64
C ALA A 296 2.07 -24.36 -15.88
N ARG A 297 2.22 -25.03 -17.05
CA ARG A 297 2.32 -24.33 -18.33
C ARG A 297 1.06 -23.51 -18.53
N ARG A 298 1.11 -22.21 -18.20
CA ARG A 298 0.12 -21.27 -18.69
C ARG A 298 0.64 -20.64 -19.97
N GLN A 299 -0.11 -20.85 -21.05
CA GLN A 299 -0.20 -19.84 -22.10
C GLN A 299 -0.57 -18.53 -21.41
N LEU A 300 0.18 -17.46 -21.68
CA LEU A 300 -0.16 -16.08 -21.36
C LEU A 300 -1.52 -15.73 -22.01
N TYR A 301 -2.63 -16.30 -21.51
CA TYR A 301 -3.98 -15.86 -21.85
C TYR A 301 -4.24 -14.60 -21.05
N VAL A 302 -3.58 -13.56 -21.50
CA VAL A 302 -3.84 -12.22 -21.06
C VAL A 302 -4.61 -11.58 -22.21
N LYS A 303 -5.71 -10.87 -21.90
CA LYS A 303 -6.49 -10.17 -22.93
C LYS A 303 -5.52 -9.36 -23.80
N SER A 304 -5.52 -9.57 -25.12
CA SER A 304 -4.72 -8.72 -26.00
C SER A 304 -5.39 -7.35 -26.09
N PHE A 305 -4.60 -6.28 -25.96
CA PHE A 305 -5.09 -4.93 -26.22
C PHE A 305 -5.40 -4.84 -27.71
N ARG A 306 -6.67 -4.99 -28.11
CA ARG A 306 -7.07 -4.78 -29.50
C ARG A 306 -6.98 -3.28 -29.77
N SER A 307 -6.09 -2.90 -30.68
CA SER A 307 -6.04 -1.54 -31.22
C SER A 307 -7.43 -1.14 -31.73
N PRO A 308 -7.91 0.09 -31.50
CA PRO A 308 -9.15 0.56 -32.12
C PRO A 308 -9.06 0.34 -33.62
N GLN A 309 -10.01 -0.42 -34.19
CA GLN A 309 -10.10 -0.53 -35.64
C GLN A 309 -10.39 0.87 -36.17
N LYS A 310 -9.51 1.38 -37.04
CA LYS A 310 -9.82 2.58 -37.84
C LYS A 310 -11.16 2.30 -38.50
N LYS A 311 -12.17 3.14 -38.23
CA LYS A 311 -13.34 3.21 -39.09
C LYS A 311 -12.81 3.51 -40.49
N SER A 312 -12.97 2.54 -41.40
CA SER A 312 -12.82 2.80 -42.83
C SER A 312 -13.90 3.81 -43.20
N GLU A 313 -13.48 4.99 -43.63
CA GLU A 313 -14.31 5.90 -44.41
C GLU A 313 -14.68 5.24 -45.75
#